data_AF-A0AAW0P6R6-F1
#
_entry.id   AF-A0AAW0P6R6-F1
#
_cell.length_a   1.000
_cell.length_b   1.000
_cell.length_c   1.000
_cell.angle_alpha   90.00
_cell.angle_beta   90.00
_cell.angle_gamma   90.00
#
_symmetry.space_group_name_H-M   'P 1'
#
loop_
_entity.id
_entity.type
_entity.pdbx_description
1 polymer ?
#
loop_
_entity_poly.entity_id
_entity_poly.type
_entity_poly.pdbx_seq_one_letter_code
_entity_poly.pdbx_strand_id
1 'polypeptide(L)'
;MQDRLDPEADEILAEIKANLSRAVQVRELWPGTAFWCRKLFSYLKLYGRRFSKDDHVLFVKLLYELVTLPNLEPYMMQTYARLLIQLLKKKELLSRDDLQLPWRPLYDLYERVVYSKTEHLGLIWFPNSVDHILKALVKSCRLYFPASSTKEMLDEWRPQLCVFDVVMQKAISNMELFLPTILPVEEHCHGFQLWFDELMSLWVSVQNQPSWEGHLVNLFARLANDNIGYVDWTPYIPTIFTRMLRSLNLPVGVSRMVAPRYLTNSYDPGHLVLWITALLGGPGNPAQKELTCLFNSMHPSTIRPTTDAGNLV
;
A
#
# COMPACT_ATOMS: atom_id res chain seq x y z
N MET A 1 14.17 39.15 4.75
CA MET A 1 13.65 38.05 5.60
C MET A 1 14.17 36.70 5.11
N GLN A 2 14.18 36.45 3.80
CA GLN A 2 14.83 35.27 3.18
C GLN A 2 16.33 35.15 3.55
N ASP A 3 17.11 36.25 3.51
CA ASP A 3 18.56 36.24 3.75
C ASP A 3 19.01 35.79 5.16
N ARG A 4 18.11 35.76 6.14
CA ARG A 4 18.44 35.30 7.51
C ARG A 4 18.03 33.85 7.79
N LEU A 5 17.09 33.32 7.00
CA LEU A 5 16.55 31.97 7.17
C LEU A 5 17.49 30.90 6.62
N ASP A 6 18.26 31.27 5.60
CA ASP A 6 19.22 30.41 4.92
C ASP A 6 20.37 29.92 5.83
N PRO A 7 21.13 30.81 6.51
CA PRO A 7 22.20 30.37 7.41
C PRO A 7 21.68 29.64 8.65
N GLU A 8 20.51 30.04 9.17
CA GLU A 8 19.87 29.37 10.32
C GLU A 8 19.48 27.93 9.98
N ALA A 9 18.89 27.70 8.80
CA ALA A 9 18.52 26.36 8.37
C ALA A 9 19.75 25.45 8.15
N ASP A 10 20.86 26.01 7.66
CA ASP A 10 22.09 25.25 7.43
C ASP A 10 22.76 24.87 8.78
N GLU A 11 22.74 25.77 9.77
CA GLU A 11 23.23 25.50 11.13
C GLU A 11 22.40 24.42 11.84
N ILE A 12 21.07 24.53 11.80
CA ILE A 12 20.16 23.53 12.39
C ILE A 12 20.35 22.16 11.73
N LEU A 13 20.51 22.12 10.41
CA LEU A 13 20.73 20.87 9.70
C LEU A 13 22.07 20.22 10.10
N ALA A 14 23.14 21.02 10.21
CA ALA A 14 24.44 20.54 10.67
C ALA A 14 24.36 19.95 12.08
N GLU A 15 23.65 20.63 12.98
CA GLU A 15 23.42 20.15 14.35
C GLU A 15 22.62 18.83 14.37
N ILE A 16 21.56 18.73 13.56
CA ILE A 16 20.78 17.49 13.41
C ILE A 16 21.67 16.34 12.92
N LYS A 17 22.46 16.56 11.86
CA LYS A 17 23.34 15.53 11.30
C LYS A 17 24.37 15.05 12.31
N ALA A 18 25.05 15.97 12.98
CA ALA A 18 26.10 15.67 13.93
C ALA A 18 25.57 14.88 15.15
N ASN A 19 24.44 15.32 15.70
CA ASN A 19 23.94 14.71 16.93
C ASN A 19 23.06 13.48 16.70
N LEU A 20 22.34 13.39 15.58
CA LEU A 20 21.65 12.15 15.21
C LEU A 20 22.63 11.02 14.97
N SER A 21 23.71 11.27 14.21
CA SER A 21 24.75 10.27 13.97
C SER A 21 25.45 9.85 15.25
N ARG A 22 25.82 10.82 16.12
CA ARG A 22 26.41 10.52 17.44
C ARG A 22 25.49 9.66 18.30
N ALA A 23 24.22 10.02 18.42
CA ALA A 23 23.25 9.27 19.23
C ALA A 23 23.11 7.82 18.76
N VAL A 24 23.07 7.60 17.44
CA VAL A 24 23.04 6.25 16.86
C VAL A 24 24.34 5.48 17.13
N GLN A 25 25.51 6.12 16.98
CA GLN A 25 26.82 5.49 17.22
C GLN A 25 26.98 5.00 18.66
N VAL A 26 26.53 5.80 19.64
CA VAL A 26 26.56 5.40 21.06
C VAL A 26 25.37 4.52 21.48
N ARG A 27 24.51 4.14 20.52
CA ARG A 27 23.30 3.32 20.71
C ARG A 27 22.28 3.93 21.67
N GLU A 28 22.27 5.25 21.79
CA GLU A 28 21.24 5.99 22.52
C GLU A 28 19.99 6.14 21.64
N LEU A 29 19.26 5.04 21.46
CA LEU A 29 18.01 5.02 20.67
C LEU A 29 16.92 5.89 21.34
N TRP A 30 16.94 5.92 22.67
CA TRP A 30 16.11 6.83 23.48
C TRP A 30 16.91 7.38 24.68
N PRO A 31 16.76 8.68 25.01
CA PRO A 31 15.99 9.69 24.29
C PRO A 31 16.72 10.27 23.06
N GLY A 32 18.04 10.14 22.96
CA GLY A 32 18.89 10.82 21.97
C GLY A 32 18.42 10.72 20.51
N THR A 33 18.37 9.52 19.94
CA THR A 33 17.98 9.32 18.53
C THR A 33 16.55 9.81 18.30
N ALA A 34 15.62 9.51 19.21
CA ALA A 34 14.24 9.97 19.11
C ALA A 34 14.10 11.50 19.15
N PHE A 35 14.90 12.19 19.95
CA PHE A 35 14.93 13.65 20.02
C PHE A 35 15.36 14.26 18.68
N TRP A 36 16.47 13.78 18.11
CA TRP A 36 16.99 14.31 16.84
C TRP A 36 16.11 13.94 15.64
N CYS A 37 15.44 12.78 15.66
CA CYS A 37 14.39 12.46 14.70
C CYS A 37 13.22 13.47 14.77
N ARG A 38 12.79 13.87 15.97
CA ARG A 38 11.75 14.91 16.12
C ARG A 38 12.23 16.27 15.64
N LYS A 39 13.49 16.63 15.88
CA LYS A 39 14.10 17.86 15.34
C LYS A 39 14.13 17.84 13.82
N LEU A 40 14.53 16.73 13.19
CA LEU A 40 14.48 16.56 11.74
C LEU A 40 13.05 16.65 11.20
N PHE A 41 12.07 16.05 11.89
CA PHE A 41 10.67 16.19 11.52
C PHE A 41 10.19 17.65 11.53
N SER A 42 10.57 18.42 12.56
CA SER A 42 10.27 19.85 12.64
C SER A 42 11.00 20.63 11.55
N TYR A 43 12.26 20.28 11.26
CA TYR A 43 13.03 20.86 10.15
C TYR A 43 12.30 20.69 8.81
N LEU A 44 11.80 19.48 8.53
CA LEU A 44 11.02 19.19 7.32
C LEU A 44 9.76 20.05 7.21
N LYS A 45 9.13 20.40 8.34
CA LYS A 45 7.93 21.25 8.36
C LYS A 45 8.24 22.73 8.14
N LEU A 46 9.34 23.22 8.70
CA LEU A 46 9.70 24.64 8.67
C LEU A 46 10.45 25.02 7.40
N TYR A 47 11.41 24.19 6.99
CA TYR A 47 12.35 24.50 5.91
C TYR A 47 12.18 23.56 4.69
N GLY A 48 11.23 22.62 4.75
CA GLY A 48 11.07 21.63 3.70
C GLY A 48 12.26 20.68 3.63
N ARG A 49 12.70 20.32 2.41
CA ARG A 49 13.84 19.43 2.19
C ARG A 49 15.06 20.22 1.75
N ARG A 50 15.47 21.21 2.55
CA ARG A 50 16.65 22.04 2.31
C ARG A 50 17.92 21.28 2.72
N PHE A 51 18.19 20.17 2.04
CA PHE A 51 19.41 19.37 2.19
C PHE A 51 19.76 18.75 0.84
N SER A 52 21.00 18.30 0.67
CA SER A 52 21.42 17.66 -0.57
C SER A 52 20.69 16.34 -0.81
N LYS A 53 20.71 15.87 -2.06
CA LYS A 53 20.20 14.53 -2.41
C LYS A 53 20.94 13.43 -1.65
N ASP A 54 22.26 13.57 -1.49
CA ASP A 54 23.08 12.63 -0.74
C ASP A 54 22.66 12.56 0.73
N ASP A 55 22.43 13.72 1.36
CA ASP A 55 21.91 13.78 2.73
C ASP A 55 20.53 13.14 2.84
N HIS A 56 19.65 13.36 1.84
CA HIS A 56 18.34 12.72 1.79
C HIS A 56 18.47 11.19 1.77
N VAL A 57 19.32 10.64 0.91
CA VAL A 57 19.58 9.20 0.83
C VAL A 57 20.14 8.67 2.15
N LEU A 58 21.07 9.39 2.78
CA LEU A 58 21.64 9.00 4.08
C LEU A 58 20.60 9.00 5.19
N PHE A 59 19.75 10.01 5.28
CA PHE A 59 18.66 10.04 6.27
C PHE A 59 17.68 8.88 6.08
N VAL A 60 17.32 8.58 4.83
CA VAL A 60 16.42 7.48 4.50
C VAL A 60 17.04 6.14 4.89
N LYS A 61 18.28 5.88 4.49
CA LYS A 61 18.99 4.63 4.83
C LYS A 61 19.13 4.46 6.35
N LEU A 62 19.57 5.51 7.05
CA LEU A 62 19.72 5.49 8.50
C LEU A 62 18.39 5.15 9.20
N LEU A 63 17.30 5.83 8.83
CA LEU A 63 16.00 5.58 9.44
C LEU A 63 15.41 4.23 9.05
N TYR A 64 15.69 3.74 7.84
CA TYR A 64 15.26 2.42 7.42
C TYR A 64 15.89 1.33 8.29
N GLU A 65 17.21 1.39 8.48
CA GLU A 65 17.95 0.50 9.37
C GLU A 65 17.41 0.60 10.81
N LEU A 66 17.21 1.82 11.33
CA LEU A 66 16.68 2.02 12.68
C LEU A 66 15.27 1.41 12.85
N VAL A 67 14.34 1.66 11.93
CA VAL A 67 12.96 1.14 12.01
C VAL A 67 12.92 -0.38 11.97
N THR A 68 13.80 -0.99 11.19
CA THR A 68 13.84 -2.44 10.97
C THR A 68 14.69 -3.19 11.99
N LEU A 69 15.25 -2.50 13.00
CA LEU A 69 15.99 -3.14 14.08
C LEU A 69 15.14 -4.25 14.76
N PRO A 70 15.75 -5.41 15.04
CA PRO A 70 15.10 -6.44 15.83
C PRO A 70 14.85 -5.91 17.25
N ASN A 71 13.68 -6.21 17.80
CA ASN A 71 13.30 -5.86 19.18
C ASN A 71 13.27 -4.34 19.49
N LEU A 72 13.17 -3.47 18.48
CA LEU A 72 12.93 -2.04 18.72
C LEU A 72 11.56 -1.85 19.39
N GLU A 73 11.53 -1.00 20.43
CA GLU A 73 10.30 -0.67 21.15
C GLU A 73 9.23 -0.08 20.20
N PRO A 74 7.95 -0.52 20.29
CA PRO A 74 6.88 -0.06 19.39
C PRO A 74 6.70 1.46 19.28
N TYR A 75 6.93 2.19 20.38
CA TYR A 75 6.82 3.65 20.39
C TYR A 75 7.96 4.32 19.59
N MET A 76 9.18 3.85 19.76
CA MET A 76 10.34 4.32 19.01
C MET A 76 10.20 3.97 17.52
N MET A 77 9.81 2.74 17.22
CA MET A 77 9.56 2.27 15.86
C MET A 77 8.58 3.18 15.12
N GLN A 78 7.44 3.51 15.73
CA GLN A 78 6.47 4.42 15.12
C GLN A 78 7.02 5.82 14.89
N THR A 79 7.84 6.32 15.81
CA THR A 79 8.47 7.65 15.67
C THR A 79 9.36 7.69 14.44
N TYR A 80 10.21 6.68 14.26
CA TYR A 80 11.12 6.60 13.13
C TYR A 80 10.38 6.30 11.82
N ALA A 81 9.38 5.41 11.85
CA ALA A 81 8.57 5.06 10.69
C ALA A 81 7.82 6.28 10.13
N ARG A 82 7.22 7.10 11.00
CA ARG A 82 6.52 8.34 10.59
C ARG A 82 7.46 9.33 9.91
N LEU A 83 8.68 9.48 10.43
CA LEU A 83 9.68 10.37 9.81
C LEU A 83 10.15 9.83 8.46
N LEU A 84 10.40 8.52 8.36
CA LEU A 84 10.78 7.87 7.12
C LEU A 84 9.68 8.00 6.04
N ILE A 85 8.41 7.82 6.40
CA ILE A 85 7.27 8.09 5.52
C ILE A 85 7.29 9.54 5.02
N GLN A 86 7.59 10.51 5.89
CA GLN A 86 7.70 11.91 5.44
C GLN A 86 8.85 12.11 4.45
N LEU A 87 10.02 11.52 4.70
CA LEU A 87 11.17 11.63 3.80
C LEU A 87 10.87 11.04 2.41
N LEU A 88 10.12 9.92 2.36
CA LEU A 88 9.75 9.21 1.13
C LEU A 88 8.47 9.73 0.45
N LYS A 89 7.76 10.69 1.05
CA LYS A 89 6.46 11.18 0.55
C LYS A 89 6.52 11.74 -0.88
N LYS A 90 7.63 12.39 -1.25
CA LYS A 90 7.85 13.01 -2.56
C LYS A 90 8.72 12.09 -3.43
N LYS A 91 8.07 11.22 -4.20
CA LYS A 91 8.72 10.18 -5.01
C LYS A 91 9.56 10.76 -6.15
N GLU A 92 9.27 11.99 -6.56
CA GLU A 92 9.98 12.71 -7.60
C GLU A 92 11.40 13.16 -7.20
N LEU A 93 11.75 13.11 -5.91
CA LEU A 93 13.05 13.57 -5.40
C LEU A 93 14.13 12.49 -5.39
N LEU A 94 13.73 11.22 -5.34
CA LEU A 94 14.65 10.07 -5.32
C LEU A 94 14.19 9.05 -6.36
N SER A 95 15.08 8.72 -7.28
CA SER A 95 14.87 7.62 -8.21
C SER A 95 15.24 6.27 -7.58
N ARG A 96 14.91 5.18 -8.28
CA ARG A 96 15.33 3.82 -7.90
C ARG A 96 16.85 3.64 -7.96
N ASP A 97 17.54 4.40 -8.80
CA ASP A 97 19.00 4.31 -8.92
C ASP A 97 19.70 4.99 -7.74
N ASP A 98 19.06 5.99 -7.14
CA ASP A 98 19.58 6.69 -5.96
C ASP A 98 19.43 5.87 -4.67
N LEU A 99 18.39 5.03 -4.62
CA LEU A 99 17.97 4.36 -3.40
C LEU A 99 17.41 2.96 -3.68
N GLN A 100 18.01 1.98 -3.00
CA GLN A 100 17.56 0.59 -2.94
C GLN A 100 17.34 0.21 -1.47
N LEU A 101 16.16 -0.31 -1.16
CA LEU A 101 15.77 -0.74 0.19
C LEU A 101 15.41 -2.24 0.15
N PRO A 102 16.04 -3.10 0.96
CA PRO A 102 15.75 -4.53 0.95
C PRO A 102 14.37 -4.79 1.57
N TRP A 103 13.47 -5.50 0.91
CA TRP A 103 12.10 -5.68 1.40
C TRP A 103 12.01 -6.56 2.67
N ARG A 104 12.93 -7.53 2.83
CA ARG A 104 12.85 -8.58 3.85
C ARG A 104 12.84 -8.05 5.30
N PRO A 105 13.73 -7.14 5.73
CA PRO A 105 13.68 -6.60 7.09
C PRO A 105 12.35 -5.89 7.41
N LEU A 106 11.74 -5.25 6.41
CA LEU A 106 10.45 -4.59 6.57
C LEU A 106 9.30 -5.60 6.63
N TYR A 107 9.38 -6.69 5.88
CA TYR A 107 8.43 -7.81 5.98
C TYR A 107 8.52 -8.50 7.34
N ASP A 108 9.72 -8.81 7.81
CA ASP A 108 9.92 -9.45 9.12
C ASP A 108 9.40 -8.55 10.26
N LEU A 109 9.60 -7.23 10.15
CA LEU A 109 8.99 -6.25 11.07
C LEU A 109 7.46 -6.29 10.99
N TYR A 110 6.89 -6.26 9.77
CA TYR A 110 5.44 -6.29 9.57
C TYR A 110 4.84 -7.57 10.16
N GLU A 111 5.46 -8.72 9.90
CA GLU A 111 5.00 -10.01 10.40
C GLU A 111 5.04 -10.07 11.93
N ARG A 112 6.15 -9.65 12.54
CA ARG A 112 6.32 -9.63 13.99
C ARG A 112 5.26 -8.79 14.69
N VAL A 113 4.88 -7.66 14.09
CA VAL A 113 3.95 -6.70 14.71
C VAL A 113 2.50 -7.08 14.41
N VAL A 114 2.15 -7.22 13.14
CA VAL A 114 0.74 -7.37 12.71
C VAL A 114 0.23 -8.80 12.83
N TYR A 115 1.11 -9.79 12.68
CA TYR A 115 0.78 -11.20 12.88
C TYR A 115 1.38 -11.74 14.18
N SER A 116 1.45 -10.88 15.20
CA SER A 116 2.04 -11.21 16.49
C SER A 116 1.36 -12.40 17.15
N LYS A 117 2.17 -13.42 17.48
CA LYS A 117 1.73 -14.60 18.23
C LYS A 117 1.62 -14.34 19.74
N THR A 118 2.02 -13.16 20.22
CA THR A 118 2.11 -12.86 21.65
C THR A 118 1.23 -11.68 22.08
N GLU A 119 0.75 -10.87 21.13
CA GLU A 119 -0.15 -9.75 21.43
C GLU A 119 -1.49 -10.22 22.01
N HIS A 120 -2.11 -11.25 21.40
CA HIS A 120 -3.37 -11.83 21.90
C HIS A 120 -3.22 -12.48 23.29
N LEU A 121 -1.98 -12.75 23.74
CA LEU A 121 -1.65 -13.24 25.07
C LEU A 121 -1.38 -12.10 26.08
N GLY A 122 -1.41 -10.84 25.64
CA GLY A 122 -1.12 -9.68 26.48
C GLY A 122 0.36 -9.48 26.82
N LEU A 123 1.28 -10.20 26.17
CA LEU A 123 2.72 -10.11 26.45
C LEU A 123 3.38 -8.88 25.85
N ILE A 124 2.78 -8.31 24.79
CA ILE A 124 3.21 -7.09 24.13
C ILE A 124 1.96 -6.29 23.80
N TRP A 125 2.04 -4.96 24.00
CA TRP A 125 0.97 -4.05 23.62
C TRP A 125 1.44 -3.16 22.47
N PHE A 126 0.74 -3.23 21.34
CA PHE A 126 0.97 -2.32 20.23
C PHE A 126 -0.10 -1.22 20.18
N PRO A 127 0.25 0.02 19.85
CA PRO A 127 -0.75 1.07 19.68
C PRO A 127 -1.67 0.78 18.49
N ASN A 128 -2.96 1.11 18.62
CA ASN A 128 -3.98 0.84 17.60
C ASN A 128 -3.63 1.37 16.19
N SER A 129 -2.79 2.41 16.08
CA SER A 129 -2.36 2.98 14.79
C SER A 129 -1.21 2.22 14.11
N VAL A 130 -0.62 1.21 14.76
CA VAL A 130 0.64 0.61 14.31
C VAL A 130 0.52 -0.03 12.92
N ASP A 131 -0.56 -0.79 12.68
CA ASP A 131 -0.78 -1.48 11.40
C ASP A 131 -0.91 -0.47 10.26
N HIS A 132 -1.66 0.62 10.47
CA HIS A 132 -1.79 1.68 9.48
C HIS A 132 -0.45 2.35 9.15
N ILE A 133 0.38 2.63 10.17
CA ILE A 133 1.70 3.24 9.98
C ILE A 133 2.63 2.30 9.22
N LEU A 134 2.67 1.02 9.58
CA LEU A 134 3.51 0.04 8.90
C LEU A 134 3.06 -0.18 7.45
N LYS A 135 1.75 -0.26 7.20
CA LYS A 135 1.22 -0.31 5.84
C LYS A 135 1.61 0.92 5.02
N ALA A 136 1.53 2.12 5.60
CA ALA A 136 1.96 3.36 4.95
C ALA A 136 3.48 3.38 4.69
N LEU A 137 4.27 2.84 5.61
CA LEU A 137 5.71 2.70 5.45
C LEU A 137 6.05 1.75 4.30
N VAL A 138 5.47 0.55 4.26
CA VAL A 138 5.67 -0.41 3.16
C VAL A 138 5.31 0.23 1.82
N LYS A 139 4.14 0.89 1.73
CA LYS A 139 3.72 1.59 0.51
C LYS A 139 4.71 2.69 0.07
N SER A 140 5.38 3.34 1.03
CA SER A 140 6.39 4.38 0.76
C SER A 140 7.73 3.80 0.32
N CYS A 141 8.14 2.66 0.89
CA CYS A 141 9.40 1.98 0.55
C CYS A 141 9.32 1.15 -0.73
N ARG A 142 8.13 0.66 -1.09
CA ARG A 142 7.92 -0.31 -2.18
C ARG A 142 8.48 0.12 -3.54
N LEU A 143 8.49 1.42 -3.84
CA LEU A 143 9.07 1.94 -5.08
C LEU A 143 10.57 1.64 -5.19
N TYR A 144 11.27 1.52 -4.07
CA TYR A 144 12.72 1.39 -3.96
C TYR A 144 13.18 -0.05 -3.69
N PHE A 145 12.29 -1.04 -3.83
CA PHE A 145 12.67 -2.44 -3.72
C PHE A 145 13.48 -2.87 -4.96
N PRO A 146 14.57 -3.65 -4.77
CA PRO A 146 15.35 -4.22 -5.87
C PRO A 146 14.49 -5.01 -6.85
N ALA A 147 14.91 -5.07 -8.12
CA ALA A 147 14.21 -5.83 -9.16
C ALA A 147 14.04 -7.32 -8.82
N SER A 148 14.97 -7.92 -8.06
CA SER A 148 14.86 -9.32 -7.60
C SER A 148 13.75 -9.55 -6.58
N SER A 149 13.30 -8.50 -5.88
CA SER A 149 12.39 -8.60 -4.73
C SER A 149 11.06 -9.22 -5.11
N THR A 150 10.51 -8.93 -6.29
CA THR A 150 9.25 -9.51 -6.75
C THR A 150 9.33 -11.04 -6.77
N LYS A 151 10.41 -11.59 -7.32
CA LYS A 151 10.61 -13.03 -7.40
C LYS A 151 10.73 -13.64 -6.00
N GLU A 152 11.55 -13.05 -5.13
CA GLU A 152 11.73 -13.51 -3.75
C GLU A 152 10.40 -13.51 -2.96
N MET A 153 9.59 -12.46 -3.12
CA MET A 153 8.25 -12.35 -2.52
C MET A 153 7.29 -13.44 -3.04
N LEU A 154 7.33 -13.71 -4.34
CA LEU A 154 6.52 -14.75 -4.95
C LEU A 154 6.94 -16.13 -4.47
N ASP A 155 8.24 -16.41 -4.37
CA ASP A 155 8.76 -17.68 -3.87
C ASP A 155 8.32 -17.93 -2.41
N GLU A 156 8.18 -16.87 -1.60
CA GLU A 156 7.68 -16.94 -0.22
C GLU A 156 6.16 -17.20 -0.13
N TRP A 157 5.36 -16.51 -0.95
CA TRP A 157 3.90 -16.50 -0.79
C TRP A 157 3.13 -17.42 -1.74
N ARG A 158 3.69 -17.80 -2.91
CA ARG A 158 3.06 -18.74 -3.84
C ARG A 158 2.72 -20.10 -3.24
N PRO A 159 3.59 -20.73 -2.42
CA PRO A 159 3.27 -22.02 -1.81
C PRO A 159 2.02 -21.98 -0.89
N GLN A 160 1.62 -20.78 -0.47
CA GLN A 160 0.50 -20.54 0.44
C GLN A 160 -0.83 -20.29 -0.30
N LEU A 161 -0.84 -20.28 -1.65
CA LEU A 161 -2.03 -20.01 -2.48
C LEU A 161 -2.95 -21.25 -2.59
N CYS A 162 -3.37 -21.79 -1.46
CA CYS A 162 -4.37 -22.85 -1.39
C CYS A 162 -5.76 -22.26 -1.10
N VAL A 163 -6.70 -22.38 -2.04
CA VAL A 163 -8.07 -21.84 -1.92
C VAL A 163 -8.88 -22.43 -0.75
N PHE A 164 -8.42 -23.53 -0.18
CA PHE A 164 -9.05 -24.22 0.94
C PHE A 164 -8.39 -23.89 2.29
N ASP A 165 -7.28 -23.15 2.29
CA ASP A 165 -6.51 -22.83 3.49
C ASP A 165 -6.69 -21.34 3.87
N VAL A 166 -6.87 -21.07 5.16
CA VAL A 166 -6.97 -19.72 5.71
C VAL A 166 -5.68 -18.91 5.53
N VAL A 167 -4.53 -19.59 5.40
CA VAL A 167 -3.22 -18.95 5.20
C VAL A 167 -3.19 -18.14 3.88
N MET A 168 -3.98 -18.53 2.88
CA MET A 168 -4.07 -17.83 1.60
C MET A 168 -4.45 -16.35 1.77
N GLN A 169 -5.31 -16.02 2.73
CA GLN A 169 -5.71 -14.63 2.98
C GLN A 169 -4.52 -13.77 3.41
N LYS A 170 -3.65 -14.31 4.29
CA LYS A 170 -2.41 -13.62 4.69
C LYS A 170 -1.48 -13.45 3.49
N ALA A 171 -1.28 -14.50 2.69
CA ALA A 171 -0.41 -14.46 1.52
C ALA A 171 -0.86 -13.38 0.51
N ILE A 172 -2.15 -13.34 0.16
CA ILE A 172 -2.69 -12.36 -0.78
C ILE A 172 -2.66 -10.94 -0.19
N SER A 173 -2.94 -10.77 1.10
CA SER A 173 -2.83 -9.45 1.76
C SER A 173 -1.39 -8.93 1.75
N ASN A 174 -0.40 -9.81 1.98
CA ASN A 174 1.01 -9.46 1.86
C ASN A 174 1.39 -9.12 0.41
N MET A 175 0.93 -9.91 -0.56
CA MET A 175 1.12 -9.63 -2.00
C MET A 175 0.57 -8.26 -2.39
N GLU A 176 -0.67 -7.93 -1.97
CA GLU A 176 -1.26 -6.61 -2.17
C GLU A 176 -0.37 -5.51 -1.58
N LEU A 177 0.15 -5.70 -0.38
CA LEU A 177 0.90 -4.68 0.32
C LEU A 177 2.31 -4.48 -0.27
N PHE A 178 3.03 -5.56 -0.55
CA PHE A 178 4.46 -5.54 -0.84
C PHE A 178 4.81 -5.63 -2.34
N LEU A 179 4.04 -6.33 -3.18
CA LEU A 179 4.44 -6.52 -4.57
C LEU A 179 4.54 -5.19 -5.32
N PRO A 180 5.72 -4.85 -5.87
CA PRO A 180 5.90 -3.60 -6.61
C PRO A 180 5.15 -3.66 -7.94
N THR A 181 4.45 -2.57 -8.24
CA THR A 181 3.70 -2.37 -9.49
C THR A 181 4.31 -1.27 -10.36
N ILE A 182 5.27 -0.50 -9.83
CA ILE A 182 5.99 0.55 -10.56
C ILE A 182 7.42 0.06 -10.75
N LEU A 183 7.72 -0.44 -11.94
CA LEU A 183 9.07 -0.76 -12.40
C LEU A 183 9.30 -0.07 -13.76
N PRO A 184 10.56 0.19 -14.16
CA PRO A 184 10.87 0.56 -15.53
C PRO A 184 10.34 -0.48 -16.52
N VAL A 185 9.99 -0.04 -17.74
CA VAL A 185 9.44 -0.90 -18.80
C VAL A 185 10.35 -2.11 -19.08
N GLU A 186 11.66 -1.87 -19.11
CA GLU A 186 12.68 -2.90 -19.33
C GLU A 186 12.70 -3.98 -18.23
N GLU A 187 12.18 -3.66 -17.04
CA GLU A 187 12.13 -4.56 -15.89
C GLU A 187 10.74 -5.17 -15.66
N HIS A 188 9.75 -4.96 -16.54
CA HIS A 188 8.41 -5.53 -16.38
C HIS A 188 8.41 -7.07 -16.26
N CYS A 189 9.37 -7.74 -16.92
CA CYS A 189 9.59 -9.17 -16.83
C CYS A 189 10.07 -9.64 -15.43
N HIS A 190 10.61 -8.74 -14.63
CA HIS A 190 10.96 -8.96 -13.22
C HIS A 190 9.87 -8.42 -12.26
N GLY A 191 8.82 -7.80 -12.79
CA GLY A 191 7.73 -7.21 -12.04
C GLY A 191 6.43 -7.98 -12.21
N PHE A 192 5.38 -7.29 -12.66
CA PHE A 192 4.04 -7.84 -12.72
C PHE A 192 3.87 -9.02 -13.68
N GLN A 193 4.70 -9.12 -14.73
CA GLN A 193 4.64 -10.25 -15.68
C GLN A 193 4.97 -11.59 -15.01
N LEU A 194 5.63 -11.58 -13.84
CA LEU A 194 5.89 -12.80 -13.10
C LEU A 194 4.62 -13.40 -12.49
N TRP A 195 3.59 -12.61 -12.19
CA TRP A 195 2.46 -13.05 -11.34
C TRP A 195 1.06 -12.69 -11.89
N PHE A 196 0.97 -11.76 -12.84
CA PHE A 196 -0.33 -11.25 -13.32
C PHE A 196 -1.23 -12.37 -13.85
N ASP A 197 -0.74 -13.18 -14.80
CA ASP A 197 -1.56 -14.21 -15.45
C ASP A 197 -2.03 -15.28 -14.45
N GLU A 198 -1.15 -15.70 -13.54
CA GLU A 198 -1.45 -16.67 -12.48
C GLU A 198 -2.54 -16.15 -11.54
N LEU A 199 -2.37 -14.94 -10.99
CA LEU A 199 -3.33 -14.37 -10.04
C LEU A 199 -4.64 -13.97 -10.72
N MET A 200 -4.59 -13.52 -11.97
CA MET A 200 -5.79 -13.19 -12.74
C MET A 200 -6.59 -14.47 -13.06
N SER A 201 -5.92 -15.54 -13.49
CA SER A 201 -6.56 -16.85 -13.71
C SER A 201 -7.21 -17.38 -12.44
N LEU A 202 -6.50 -17.28 -11.30
CA LEU A 202 -7.02 -17.64 -9.98
C LEU A 202 -8.27 -16.83 -9.64
N TRP A 203 -8.21 -15.52 -9.81
CA TRP A 203 -9.34 -14.62 -9.53
C TRP A 203 -10.56 -14.97 -10.40
N VAL A 204 -10.39 -15.11 -11.72
CA VAL A 204 -11.47 -15.48 -12.65
C VAL A 204 -12.10 -16.84 -12.29
N SER A 205 -11.28 -17.81 -11.87
CA SER A 205 -11.74 -19.17 -11.55
C SER A 205 -12.60 -19.25 -10.29
N VAL A 206 -12.39 -18.35 -9.32
CA VAL A 206 -13.08 -18.37 -8.02
C VAL A 206 -14.25 -17.39 -8.02
N GLN A 207 -15.48 -17.87 -7.83
CA GLN A 207 -16.71 -17.06 -7.97
C GLN A 207 -17.50 -16.84 -6.66
N ASN A 208 -17.03 -17.40 -5.54
CA ASN A 208 -17.72 -17.42 -4.25
C ASN A 208 -17.37 -16.26 -3.30
N GLN A 209 -16.78 -15.17 -3.83
CA GLN A 209 -16.41 -13.96 -3.08
C GLN A 209 -15.65 -14.23 -1.77
N PRO A 210 -14.50 -14.93 -1.83
CA PRO A 210 -13.72 -15.23 -0.65
C PRO A 210 -13.15 -13.95 0.00
N SER A 211 -12.82 -14.02 1.29
CA SER A 211 -12.31 -12.87 2.07
C SER A 211 -11.04 -12.26 1.49
N TRP A 212 -10.23 -13.05 0.76
CA TRP A 212 -9.01 -12.59 0.12
C TRP A 212 -9.23 -11.86 -1.22
N GLU A 213 -10.42 -11.95 -1.82
CA GLU A 213 -10.67 -11.42 -3.16
C GLU A 213 -10.48 -9.90 -3.23
N GLY A 214 -10.92 -9.16 -2.21
CA GLY A 214 -10.76 -7.72 -2.15
C GLY A 214 -9.29 -7.27 -2.20
N HIS A 215 -8.39 -8.04 -1.58
CA HIS A 215 -6.96 -7.77 -1.63
C HIS A 215 -6.38 -7.94 -3.06
N LEU A 216 -6.83 -8.95 -3.81
CA LEU A 216 -6.45 -9.08 -5.23
C LEU A 216 -7.01 -7.94 -6.07
N VAL A 217 -8.26 -7.55 -5.87
CA VAL A 217 -8.87 -6.42 -6.58
C VAL A 217 -8.07 -5.14 -6.35
N ASN A 218 -7.65 -4.87 -5.11
CA ASN A 218 -6.82 -3.71 -4.80
C ASN A 218 -5.44 -3.77 -5.50
N LEU A 219 -4.83 -4.96 -5.57
CA LEU A 219 -3.57 -5.18 -6.27
C LEU A 219 -3.72 -4.96 -7.78
N PHE A 220 -4.78 -5.48 -8.40
CA PHE A 220 -5.07 -5.29 -9.83
C PHE A 220 -5.40 -3.84 -10.17
N ALA A 221 -6.20 -3.17 -9.33
CA ALA A 221 -6.52 -1.74 -9.48
C ALA A 221 -5.24 -0.90 -9.50
N ARG A 222 -4.32 -1.18 -8.56
CA ARG A 222 -3.02 -0.52 -8.52
C ARG A 222 -2.18 -0.84 -9.76
N LEU A 223 -2.10 -2.12 -10.15
CA LEU A 223 -1.35 -2.53 -11.32
C LEU A 223 -1.85 -1.82 -12.58
N ALA A 224 -3.16 -1.80 -12.80
CA ALA A 224 -3.80 -1.16 -13.95
C ALA A 224 -3.44 0.32 -14.02
N ASN A 225 -3.55 1.03 -12.90
CA ASN A 225 -3.24 2.46 -12.82
C ASN A 225 -1.75 2.76 -13.04
N ASP A 226 -0.87 1.94 -12.49
CA ASP A 226 0.58 2.16 -12.59
C ASP A 226 1.13 1.80 -13.98
N ASN A 227 0.42 0.97 -14.75
CA ASN A 227 0.91 0.39 -16.02
C ASN A 227 -0.13 0.52 -17.16
N ILE A 228 -0.76 1.69 -17.26
CA ILE A 228 -1.76 1.97 -18.30
C ILE A 228 -1.14 1.72 -19.69
N GLY A 229 -1.79 0.87 -20.49
CA GLY A 229 -1.35 0.50 -21.84
C GLY A 229 -0.36 -0.66 -21.92
N TYR A 230 0.14 -1.19 -20.79
CA TYR A 230 1.09 -2.32 -20.79
C TYR A 230 0.46 -3.68 -20.44
N VAL A 231 -0.76 -3.68 -19.91
CA VAL A 231 -1.53 -4.89 -19.62
C VAL A 231 -2.79 -4.86 -20.48
N ASP A 232 -3.04 -5.93 -21.25
CA ASP A 232 -4.30 -6.07 -21.97
C ASP A 232 -5.40 -6.56 -21.02
N TRP A 233 -6.20 -5.61 -20.54
CA TRP A 233 -7.34 -5.90 -19.70
C TRP A 233 -8.60 -6.30 -20.49
N THR A 234 -8.60 -6.13 -21.81
CA THR A 234 -9.79 -6.30 -22.67
C THR A 234 -10.54 -7.60 -22.44
N PRO A 235 -9.87 -8.77 -22.33
CA PRO A 235 -10.57 -10.04 -22.07
C PRO A 235 -11.31 -10.10 -20.73
N TYR A 236 -10.86 -9.32 -19.75
CA TYR A 236 -11.33 -9.39 -18.37
C TYR A 236 -12.39 -8.32 -18.05
N ILE A 237 -12.50 -7.27 -18.86
CA ILE A 237 -13.43 -6.14 -18.65
C ILE A 237 -14.86 -6.60 -18.29
N PRO A 238 -15.52 -7.51 -19.03
CA PRO A 238 -16.88 -7.94 -18.68
C PRO A 238 -16.96 -8.59 -17.29
N THR A 239 -15.95 -9.38 -16.92
CA THR A 239 -15.88 -10.05 -15.61
C THR A 239 -15.65 -9.04 -14.48
N ILE A 240 -14.79 -8.04 -14.72
CA ILE A 240 -14.51 -6.94 -13.80
C ILE A 240 -15.80 -6.19 -13.46
N PHE A 241 -16.50 -5.68 -14.48
CA PHE A 241 -17.75 -4.93 -14.28
C PHE A 241 -18.86 -5.78 -13.65
N THR A 242 -18.97 -7.06 -14.03
CA THR A 242 -19.94 -7.99 -13.41
C THR A 242 -19.67 -8.19 -11.93
N ARG A 243 -18.41 -8.39 -11.53
CA ARG A 243 -18.03 -8.57 -10.12
C ARG A 243 -18.14 -7.29 -9.32
N MET A 244 -17.82 -6.13 -9.91
CA MET A 244 -18.07 -4.82 -9.32
C MET A 244 -19.56 -4.62 -9.03
N LEU A 245 -20.45 -4.87 -10.00
CA LEU A 245 -21.89 -4.78 -9.80
C LEU A 245 -22.39 -5.71 -8.68
N ARG A 246 -21.90 -6.95 -8.64
CA ARG A 246 -22.21 -7.90 -7.55
C ARG A 246 -21.76 -7.38 -6.19
N SER A 247 -20.59 -6.72 -6.11
CA SER A 247 -20.06 -6.17 -4.86
C SER A 247 -20.87 -5.00 -4.30
N LEU A 248 -21.68 -4.32 -5.13
CA LEU A 248 -22.59 -3.25 -4.69
C LEU A 248 -23.80 -3.78 -3.89
N ASN A 249 -24.04 -5.10 -3.88
CA ASN A 249 -25.11 -5.74 -3.13
C ASN A 249 -26.51 -5.12 -3.37
N LEU A 250 -26.77 -4.65 -4.60
CA LEU A 250 -28.06 -4.03 -4.94
C LEU A 250 -29.20 -5.06 -4.83
N PRO A 251 -30.35 -4.72 -4.23
CA PRO A 251 -31.50 -5.61 -4.19
C PRO A 251 -32.08 -5.74 -5.61
N VAL A 252 -32.01 -6.93 -6.19
CA VAL A 252 -32.55 -7.21 -7.54
C VAL A 252 -33.72 -8.19 -7.43
N GLY A 253 -34.89 -7.78 -7.95
CA GLY A 253 -36.11 -8.58 -7.95
C GLY A 253 -37.10 -8.22 -6.84
N VAL A 254 -38.40 -8.46 -7.10
CA VAL A 254 -39.49 -8.17 -6.14
C VAL A 254 -39.52 -9.26 -5.06
N SER A 255 -39.41 -8.87 -3.79
CA SER A 255 -39.64 -9.74 -2.62
C SER A 255 -38.74 -10.98 -2.52
N ARG A 256 -37.49 -10.89 -2.98
CA ARG A 256 -36.45 -11.87 -2.62
C ARG A 256 -35.50 -11.24 -1.63
N MET A 257 -35.78 -11.40 -0.33
CA MET A 257 -34.77 -11.22 0.71
C MET A 257 -33.69 -12.29 0.48
N VAL A 258 -32.65 -11.93 -0.26
CA VAL A 258 -31.42 -12.72 -0.28
C VAL A 258 -30.83 -12.56 1.10
N ALA A 259 -30.94 -13.59 1.95
CA ALA A 259 -30.19 -13.65 3.20
C ALA A 259 -28.73 -13.27 2.88
N PRO A 260 -28.08 -12.40 3.67
CA PRO A 260 -26.75 -11.89 3.37
C PRO A 260 -25.73 -13.00 3.16
N ARG A 261 -25.56 -13.50 1.94
CA ARG A 261 -24.63 -14.62 1.74
C ARG A 261 -23.18 -14.12 1.89
N TYR A 262 -22.91 -12.84 1.62
CA TYR A 262 -21.55 -12.28 1.58
C TYR A 262 -21.44 -10.76 1.87
N LEU A 263 -22.34 -10.15 2.67
CA LEU A 263 -22.36 -8.69 2.92
C LEU A 263 -21.05 -8.09 3.46
N THR A 264 -20.13 -8.91 3.99
CA THR A 264 -18.88 -8.46 4.61
C THR A 264 -17.72 -8.26 3.62
N ASN A 265 -17.83 -8.75 2.38
CA ASN A 265 -16.75 -8.72 1.38
C ASN A 265 -17.05 -7.76 0.22
N SER A 266 -17.51 -6.54 0.53
CA SER A 266 -17.60 -5.49 -0.49
C SER A 266 -16.20 -5.02 -0.88
N TYR A 267 -16.03 -4.70 -2.16
CA TYR A 267 -14.78 -4.10 -2.63
C TYR A 267 -14.68 -2.65 -2.17
N ASP A 268 -13.45 -2.18 -1.94
CA ASP A 268 -13.20 -0.78 -1.61
C ASP A 268 -13.56 0.13 -2.80
N PRO A 269 -14.50 1.09 -2.65
CA PRO A 269 -14.94 1.94 -3.75
C PRO A 269 -13.80 2.76 -4.38
N GLY A 270 -12.80 3.16 -3.58
CA GLY A 270 -11.63 3.91 -4.07
C GLY A 270 -10.81 3.09 -5.07
N HIS A 271 -10.55 1.82 -4.77
CA HIS A 271 -9.84 0.92 -5.69
C HIS A 271 -10.69 0.56 -6.91
N LEU A 272 -12.01 0.45 -6.78
CA LEU A 272 -12.87 0.23 -7.94
C LEU A 272 -12.83 1.39 -8.92
N VAL A 273 -12.96 2.63 -8.41
CA VAL A 273 -12.86 3.83 -9.25
C VAL A 273 -11.48 3.88 -9.91
N LEU A 274 -10.41 3.64 -9.15
CA LEU A 274 -9.05 3.60 -9.68
C LEU A 274 -8.93 2.59 -10.84
N TRP A 275 -9.42 1.37 -10.64
CA TRP A 275 -9.37 0.33 -11.65
C TRP A 275 -10.16 0.73 -12.90
N ILE A 276 -11.42 1.16 -12.73
CA ILE A 276 -12.26 1.61 -13.84
C ILE A 276 -11.55 2.72 -14.63
N THR A 277 -11.02 3.74 -13.95
CA THR A 277 -10.35 4.86 -14.64
C THR A 277 -9.13 4.42 -15.44
N ALA A 278 -8.37 3.44 -14.95
CA ALA A 278 -7.22 2.89 -15.65
C ALA A 278 -7.59 2.02 -16.87
N LEU A 279 -8.82 1.49 -16.89
CA LEU A 279 -9.37 0.70 -18.00
C LEU A 279 -9.99 1.56 -19.10
N LEU A 280 -10.26 2.84 -18.85
CA LEU A 280 -10.85 3.74 -19.84
C LEU A 280 -9.82 4.15 -20.91
N GLY A 281 -10.26 4.17 -22.16
CA GLY A 281 -9.44 4.55 -23.31
C GLY A 281 -9.14 3.38 -24.25
N GLY A 282 -8.20 3.60 -25.17
CA GLY A 282 -7.83 2.63 -26.20
C GLY A 282 -8.85 2.47 -27.34
N PRO A 283 -8.52 1.67 -28.38
CA PRO A 283 -9.39 1.44 -29.53
C PRO A 283 -10.75 0.84 -29.10
N GLY A 284 -11.85 1.47 -29.50
CA GLY A 284 -13.21 0.98 -29.22
C GLY A 284 -13.70 1.16 -27.77
N ASN A 285 -12.82 1.55 -26.84
CA ASN A 285 -13.11 1.85 -25.43
C ASN A 285 -14.17 0.94 -24.77
N PRO A 286 -13.95 -0.39 -24.74
CA PRO A 286 -14.92 -1.36 -24.21
C PRO A 286 -15.30 -1.11 -22.75
N ALA A 287 -14.38 -0.61 -21.94
CA ALA A 287 -14.65 -0.24 -20.55
C ALA A 287 -15.70 0.87 -20.43
N GLN A 288 -15.70 1.85 -21.33
CA GLN A 288 -16.71 2.91 -21.34
C GLN A 288 -18.11 2.36 -21.61
N LYS A 289 -18.23 1.38 -22.51
CA LYS A 289 -19.51 0.71 -22.80
C LYS A 289 -20.06 -0.01 -21.58
N GLU A 290 -19.21 -0.78 -20.88
CA GLU A 290 -19.60 -1.47 -19.64
C GLU A 290 -19.92 -0.48 -18.52
N LEU A 291 -19.17 0.63 -18.41
CA LEU A 291 -19.43 1.68 -17.42
C LEU A 291 -20.80 2.35 -17.66
N THR A 292 -21.13 2.66 -18.91
CA THR A 292 -22.45 3.17 -19.26
C THR A 292 -23.54 2.16 -18.93
N CYS A 293 -23.33 0.86 -19.20
CA CYS A 293 -24.26 -0.20 -18.83
C CYS A 293 -24.46 -0.31 -17.31
N LEU A 294 -23.37 -0.19 -16.55
CA LEU A 294 -23.38 -0.20 -15.09
C LEU A 294 -24.25 0.93 -14.53
N PHE A 295 -24.01 2.18 -14.96
CA PHE A 295 -24.81 3.33 -14.51
C PHE A 295 -26.28 3.23 -14.92
N ASN A 296 -26.55 2.77 -16.15
CA ASN A 296 -27.92 2.54 -16.60
C ASN A 296 -28.64 1.47 -15.77
N SER A 297 -27.92 0.49 -15.24
CA SER A 297 -28.47 -0.56 -14.37
C SER A 297 -28.81 -0.05 -12.96
N MET A 298 -28.15 1.02 -12.50
CA MET A 298 -28.40 1.66 -11.19
C MET A 298 -29.46 2.77 -11.24
N HIS A 299 -29.66 3.39 -12.42
CA HIS A 299 -30.51 4.56 -12.60
C HIS A 299 -32.01 4.36 -12.25
N PRO A 300 -32.67 3.20 -12.49
CA PRO A 300 -34.10 3.05 -12.18
C PRO A 300 -34.42 2.85 -10.69
N SER A 301 -33.46 2.38 -9.88
CA SER A 301 -33.73 1.80 -8.55
C SER A 301 -33.06 2.52 -7.37
N THR A 302 -32.03 3.34 -7.58
CA THR A 302 -31.22 3.87 -6.46
C THR A 302 -31.08 5.41 -6.46
N ILE A 303 -31.34 6.09 -7.58
CA ILE A 303 -31.13 7.54 -7.75
C ILE A 303 -32.45 8.27 -8.02
N ARG A 304 -33.51 7.93 -7.27
CA ARG A 304 -34.64 8.82 -7.07
C ARG A 304 -34.57 9.33 -5.62
N PRO A 305 -34.80 10.63 -5.35
CA PRO A 305 -34.72 11.20 -3.99
C PRO A 305 -35.78 10.64 -3.00
N THR A 306 -36.51 9.58 -3.36
CA THR A 306 -37.56 8.96 -2.56
C THR A 306 -37.17 7.61 -1.95
N THR A 307 -35.97 7.08 -2.23
CA THR A 307 -35.50 5.79 -1.67
C THR A 307 -34.40 5.97 -0.62
N ASP A 308 -34.71 6.71 0.44
CA ASP A 308 -33.94 6.63 1.69
C ASP A 308 -34.37 5.37 2.45
N ALA A 309 -33.67 4.25 2.23
CA ALA A 309 -33.80 3.04 3.03
C ALA A 309 -33.01 3.13 4.36
N GLY A 310 -32.96 4.32 4.96
CA GLY A 310 -32.23 4.62 6.20
C GLY A 310 -33.11 4.90 7.42
N ASN A 311 -34.43 4.96 7.28
CA ASN A 311 -35.35 5.24 8.38
C ASN A 311 -36.44 4.17 8.50
N LEU A 312 -36.12 3.05 9.15
CA LEU A 312 -37.12 2.23 9.84
C LEU A 312 -36.51 1.83 11.19
N VAL A 313 -37.08 2.46 12.23
CA VAL A 313 -37.00 2.27 13.71
C VAL A 313 -36.01 1.23 14.23
#